data_AF-Q21TH7-F1
#
_entry.id   AF-Q21TH7-F1
#
_cell.length_a   1.000
_cell.length_b   1.000
_cell.length_c   1.000
_cell.angle_alpha   90.00
_cell.angle_beta   90.00
_cell.angle_gamma   90.00
#
_symmetry.space_group_name_H-M   'P 1'
#
loop_
_entity.id
_entity.type
_entity.pdbx_description
1 polymer ?
#
loop_
_entity_poly.entity_id
_entity_poly.type
_entity_poly.pdbx_seq_one_letter_code
_entity_poly.pdbx_strand_id
1 'polypeptide(L)'
;MKTHRFETKDHRFGRLDHPTRDIDIAARLMKPSVGTTHWDQRGLRVQDRAFRSAMELRYQVYCVECSYLSPDDYPDGVESDEHDDAAEHFYAFDSQDELVGYVRLVRPDVDQRFPFQSHCITSADGSKLPMPARAAEVSRLMLRCDYRRQRGTRLAGVTAVQTHAVSPGVRRDDASQVLLTLYRQMYAYSRANDISHWYAAMERPLARSLMRMNIAFRAIGPQTDYYGPVAPYLASLQEVEAQVEARDPGLFAWLQQAERRSVKPAFVKKTKLAQVCNTSPQMF
;
A
#
# COMPACT_ATOMS: atom_id res chain seq x y z
N MET A 1 -42.16 -21.96 -45.63
CA MET A 1 -41.72 -21.30 -44.39
C MET A 1 -41.19 -22.36 -43.43
N LYS A 2 -39.86 -22.47 -43.30
CA LYS A 2 -39.19 -23.35 -42.33
C LYS A 2 -38.27 -22.47 -41.49
N THR A 3 -38.54 -22.36 -40.19
CA THR A 3 -37.70 -21.64 -39.24
C THR A 3 -36.69 -22.62 -38.64
N HIS A 4 -35.41 -22.37 -38.91
CA HIS A 4 -34.29 -23.12 -38.35
C HIS A 4 -33.95 -22.60 -36.95
N ARG A 5 -33.87 -23.54 -36.01
CA ARG A 5 -33.33 -23.41 -34.65
C ARG A 5 -31.81 -23.22 -34.75
N PHE A 6 -31.29 -22.11 -34.23
CA PHE A 6 -29.85 -21.91 -34.04
C PHE A 6 -29.50 -22.10 -32.57
N GLU A 7 -28.62 -23.05 -32.33
CA GLU A 7 -27.99 -23.37 -31.06
C GLU A 7 -26.48 -23.14 -31.20
N THR A 8 -25.77 -23.03 -30.07
CA THR A 8 -24.32 -22.90 -29.86
C THR A 8 -23.75 -21.45 -29.88
N LYS A 9 -22.83 -21.03 -29.01
CA LYS A 9 -21.76 -21.74 -28.28
C LYS A 9 -21.48 -21.15 -26.90
N ASP A 10 -21.46 -22.04 -25.92
CA ASP A 10 -20.94 -21.84 -24.58
C ASP A 10 -19.43 -21.57 -24.63
N HIS A 11 -19.01 -20.36 -24.23
CA HIS A 11 -17.60 -19.99 -24.12
C HIS A 11 -17.10 -20.41 -22.73
N ARG A 12 -16.47 -21.58 -22.69
CA ARG A 12 -15.66 -22.05 -21.56
C ARG A 12 -14.64 -20.96 -21.19
N PHE A 13 -14.89 -20.27 -20.08
CA PHE A 13 -13.90 -19.46 -19.38
C PHE A 13 -12.71 -20.36 -19.03
N GLY A 14 -11.53 -20.03 -19.55
CA GLY A 14 -10.28 -20.66 -19.14
C GLY A 14 -10.09 -20.49 -17.64
N ARG A 15 -9.73 -21.59 -16.95
CA ARG A 15 -9.25 -21.55 -15.57
C ARG A 15 -8.11 -20.56 -15.49
N LEU A 16 -8.30 -19.48 -14.73
CA LEU A 16 -7.19 -18.71 -14.18
C LEU A 16 -6.49 -19.59 -13.16
N ASP A 17 -5.17 -19.70 -13.26
CA ASP A 17 -4.34 -20.44 -12.32
C ASP A 17 -4.57 -19.95 -10.88
N HIS A 18 -4.49 -20.87 -9.91
CA HIS A 18 -4.83 -20.63 -8.51
C HIS A 18 -3.94 -19.56 -7.82
N PRO A 19 -4.53 -18.67 -6.98
CA PRO A 19 -3.83 -17.59 -6.26
C PRO A 19 -2.91 -18.09 -5.12
N THR A 20 -2.95 -19.36 -4.75
CA THR A 20 -2.05 -19.94 -3.74
C THR A 20 -0.57 -19.85 -4.15
N ARG A 21 -0.27 -19.86 -5.45
CA ARG A 21 1.11 -19.62 -5.95
C ARG A 21 1.55 -18.17 -5.75
N ASP A 22 0.65 -17.20 -5.87
CA ASP A 22 0.97 -15.78 -5.73
C ASP A 22 1.21 -15.38 -4.26
N ILE A 23 0.52 -16.05 -3.32
CA ILE A 23 0.72 -15.86 -1.87
C ILE A 23 2.12 -16.35 -1.44
N ASP A 24 2.56 -17.52 -1.91
CA ASP A 24 3.88 -18.08 -1.61
C ASP A 24 5.02 -17.25 -2.24
N ILE A 25 4.77 -16.63 -3.39
CA ILE A 25 5.73 -15.75 -4.06
C ILE A 25 5.79 -14.37 -3.38
N ALA A 26 4.65 -13.75 -3.04
CA ALA A 26 4.59 -12.51 -2.24
C ALA A 26 5.33 -12.65 -0.92
N ALA A 27 5.09 -13.75 -0.19
CA ALA A 27 5.74 -14.04 1.08
C ALA A 27 7.26 -14.27 0.94
N ARG A 28 7.75 -14.59 -0.27
CA ARG A 28 9.16 -14.91 -0.54
C ARG A 28 9.93 -13.78 -1.21
N LEU A 29 9.25 -12.87 -1.91
CA LEU A 29 9.84 -11.70 -2.59
C LEU A 29 9.77 -10.42 -1.77
N MET A 30 8.79 -10.27 -0.88
CA MET A 30 8.60 -9.05 -0.08
C MET A 30 8.97 -9.31 1.37
N LYS A 31 9.87 -8.49 1.90
CA LYS A 31 10.23 -8.57 3.31
C LYS A 31 9.09 -8.02 4.17
N PRO A 32 8.82 -8.61 5.35
CA PRO A 32 7.86 -8.04 6.28
C PRO A 32 8.26 -6.61 6.66
N SER A 33 7.24 -5.75 6.80
CA SER A 33 7.35 -4.39 7.32
C SER A 33 8.10 -4.38 8.65
N VAL A 34 9.11 -3.51 8.73
CA VAL A 34 9.90 -3.32 9.95
C VAL A 34 9.11 -2.43 10.91
N GLY A 35 8.19 -3.04 11.66
CA GLY A 35 7.42 -2.40 12.72
C GLY A 35 8.20 -2.15 14.01
N THR A 36 9.49 -1.81 13.95
CA THR A 36 10.29 -1.48 15.16
C THR A 36 11.37 -0.46 14.82
N THR A 37 11.53 0.55 15.68
CA THR A 37 12.55 1.59 15.57
C THR A 37 13.95 0.96 15.62
N HIS A 38 14.62 0.87 14.47
CA HIS A 38 16.00 0.41 14.37
C HIS A 38 16.89 1.55 13.84
N TRP A 39 18.16 1.53 14.23
CA TRP A 39 19.17 2.47 13.73
C TRP A 39 19.97 1.80 12.61
N ASP A 40 20.21 2.51 11.51
CA ASP A 40 21.10 2.04 10.43
C ASP A 40 22.58 2.33 10.78
N GLN A 41 23.51 1.84 9.93
CA GLN A 41 24.95 2.06 10.13
C GLN A 41 25.38 3.54 10.04
N ARG A 42 24.49 4.43 9.60
CA ARG A 42 24.70 5.88 9.50
C ARG A 42 24.02 6.65 10.64
N GLY A 43 23.38 5.95 11.58
CA GLY A 43 22.78 6.57 12.75
C GLY A 43 21.46 7.30 12.49
N LEU A 44 20.77 7.05 11.36
CA LEU A 44 19.38 7.50 11.16
C LEU A 44 18.40 6.41 11.61
N ARG A 45 17.21 6.82 12.09
CA ARG A 45 16.12 5.88 12.38
C ARG A 45 15.63 5.33 11.04
N VAL A 46 15.44 4.01 10.97
CA VAL A 46 14.94 3.33 9.76
C VAL A 46 13.56 3.88 9.34
N GLN A 47 12.73 4.30 10.29
CA GLN A 47 11.46 4.98 10.02
C GLN A 47 11.67 6.34 9.33
N ASP A 48 12.64 7.14 9.78
CA ASP A 48 12.92 8.45 9.18
C ASP A 48 13.42 8.31 7.73
N ARG A 49 14.21 7.26 7.44
CA ARG A 49 14.64 6.94 6.07
C ARG A 49 13.46 6.48 5.21
N ALA A 50 12.65 5.54 5.70
CA ALA A 50 11.50 5.02 4.97
C ALA A 50 10.49 6.13 4.64
N PHE A 51 10.22 6.99 5.61
CA PHE A 51 9.34 8.14 5.44
C PHE A 51 9.89 9.12 4.42
N ARG A 52 11.19 9.48 4.50
CA ARG A 52 11.82 10.32 3.48
C ARG A 52 11.72 9.71 2.08
N SER A 53 12.04 8.41 1.92
CA SER A 53 11.92 7.72 0.64
C SER A 53 10.48 7.70 0.10
N ALA A 54 9.47 7.68 0.98
CA ALA A 54 8.08 7.83 0.55
C ALA A 54 7.77 9.24 0.06
N MET A 55 8.28 10.30 0.70
CA MET A 55 8.12 11.67 0.20
C MET A 55 8.83 11.87 -1.15
N GLU A 56 10.00 11.27 -1.34
CA GLU A 56 10.72 11.25 -2.63
C GLU A 56 9.91 10.49 -3.70
N LEU A 57 9.32 9.33 -3.37
CA LEU A 57 8.44 8.58 -4.27
C LEU A 57 7.19 9.38 -4.64
N ARG A 58 6.58 10.06 -3.67
CA ARG A 58 5.42 10.94 -3.89
C ARG A 58 5.73 12.08 -4.84
N TYR A 59 6.88 12.76 -4.64
CA TYR A 59 7.36 13.79 -5.56
C TYR A 59 7.55 13.24 -6.98
N GLN A 60 8.23 12.09 -7.11
CA GLN A 60 8.42 11.44 -8.40
C GLN A 60 7.09 11.15 -9.10
N VAL A 61 6.08 10.66 -8.37
CA VAL A 61 4.78 10.32 -8.97
C VAL A 61 3.98 11.57 -9.32
N TYR A 62 3.79 12.50 -8.38
CA TYR A 62 2.87 13.62 -8.60
C TYR A 62 3.47 14.79 -9.37
N CYS A 63 4.73 15.13 -9.11
CA CYS A 63 5.36 16.27 -9.76
C CYS A 63 5.96 15.87 -11.11
N VAL A 64 6.74 14.78 -11.12
CA VAL A 64 7.52 14.39 -12.31
C VAL A 64 6.72 13.55 -13.29
N GLU A 65 6.09 12.47 -12.84
CA GLU A 65 5.42 11.53 -13.74
C GLU A 65 4.03 11.98 -14.18
N CYS A 66 3.19 12.41 -13.22
CA CYS A 66 1.80 12.79 -13.48
C CYS A 66 1.63 14.27 -13.76
N SER A 67 2.58 15.11 -13.32
CA SER A 67 2.51 16.58 -13.40
C SER A 67 1.21 17.14 -12.80
N TYR A 68 0.73 16.54 -11.72
CA TYR A 68 -0.42 17.00 -10.93
C TYR A 68 -0.04 18.16 -10.00
N LEU A 69 1.23 18.22 -9.61
CA LEU A 69 1.81 19.23 -8.75
C LEU A 69 2.99 19.89 -9.46
N SER A 70 3.25 21.16 -9.17
CA SER A 70 4.40 21.87 -9.74
C SER A 70 5.68 21.44 -9.02
N PRO A 71 6.73 20.98 -9.72
CA PRO A 71 8.03 20.74 -9.12
C PRO A 71 8.62 21.96 -8.41
N ASP A 72 8.24 23.18 -8.84
CA ASP A 72 8.71 24.44 -8.24
C ASP A 72 8.24 24.61 -6.78
N ASP A 73 7.13 23.96 -6.41
CA ASP A 73 6.61 23.97 -5.03
C ASP A 73 7.40 23.02 -4.10
N TYR A 74 8.25 22.15 -4.67
CA TYR A 74 8.99 21.10 -3.97
C TYR A 74 10.48 21.08 -4.36
N PRO A 75 11.23 22.16 -4.05
CA PRO A 75 12.60 22.36 -4.53
C PRO A 75 13.63 21.36 -3.97
N ASP A 76 13.31 20.68 -2.87
CA ASP A 76 14.14 19.65 -2.24
C ASP A 76 13.81 18.23 -2.74
N GLY A 77 12.90 18.10 -3.71
CA GLY A 77 12.57 16.85 -4.39
C GLY A 77 11.74 15.88 -3.55
N VAL A 78 11.00 16.37 -2.56
CA VAL A 78 10.13 15.57 -1.70
C VAL A 78 8.73 16.19 -1.64
N GLU A 79 7.66 15.38 -1.74
CA GLU A 79 6.29 15.86 -1.59
C GLU A 79 5.79 15.57 -0.17
N SER A 80 5.37 16.62 0.52
CA SER A 80 4.74 16.58 1.83
C SER A 80 3.50 17.46 1.86
N ASP A 81 2.53 17.14 2.73
CA ASP A 81 1.35 17.98 2.98
C ASP A 81 1.01 18.02 4.49
N GLU A 82 0.01 18.80 4.85
CA GLU A 82 -0.41 19.04 6.24
C GLU A 82 -0.93 17.79 6.97
N HIS A 83 -1.21 16.70 6.25
CA HIS A 83 -1.77 15.48 6.83
C HIS A 83 -0.70 14.45 7.20
N ASP A 84 0.56 14.69 6.83
CA ASP A 84 1.63 13.72 7.03
C ASP A 84 1.89 13.40 8.51
N ASP A 85 1.98 14.42 9.37
CA ASP A 85 2.27 14.21 10.80
C ASP A 85 1.18 13.41 11.54
N ALA A 86 -0.06 13.47 11.05
CA ALA A 86 -1.21 12.81 11.65
C ALA A 86 -1.57 11.47 11.00
N ALA A 87 -0.81 11.05 9.97
CA ALA A 87 -1.09 9.84 9.21
C ALA A 87 -0.28 8.64 9.73
N GLU A 88 -0.86 7.45 9.56
CA GLU A 88 -0.10 6.21 9.66
C GLU A 88 0.44 5.84 8.27
N HIS A 89 1.74 5.55 8.20
CA HIS A 89 2.43 5.30 6.94
C HIS A 89 2.81 3.84 6.75
N PHE A 90 2.55 3.32 5.55
CA PHE A 90 2.82 1.93 5.20
C PHE A 90 3.68 1.85 3.95
N TYR A 91 4.59 0.89 3.95
CA TYR A 91 5.67 0.81 2.98
C TYR A 91 5.76 -0.62 2.45
N ALA A 92 6.05 -0.75 1.16
CA ALA A 92 6.42 -2.02 0.54
C ALA A 92 7.84 -1.89 -0.01
N PHE A 93 8.70 -2.82 0.39
CA PHE A 93 10.08 -2.91 -0.05
C PHE A 93 10.32 -4.17 -0.87
N ASP A 94 11.19 -4.08 -1.87
CA ASP A 94 11.65 -5.25 -2.62
C ASP A 94 12.76 -6.01 -1.87
N SER A 95 13.29 -7.06 -2.51
CA SER A 95 14.35 -7.88 -1.92
C SER A 95 15.67 -7.12 -1.68
N GLN A 96 15.85 -5.98 -2.35
CA GLN A 96 17.01 -5.09 -2.32
C GLN A 96 16.86 -3.98 -1.28
N ASP A 97 15.77 -3.98 -0.48
CA ASP A 97 15.43 -2.93 0.49
C ASP A 97 15.15 -1.55 -0.15
N GLU A 98 14.73 -1.54 -1.41
CA GLU A 98 14.27 -0.33 -2.10
C GLU A 98 12.76 -0.17 -1.95
N LEU A 99 12.29 1.07 -1.77
CA LEU A 99 10.87 1.36 -1.65
C LEU A 99 10.18 1.20 -3.00
N VAL A 100 9.18 0.32 -3.07
CA VAL A 100 8.44 -0.01 -4.30
C VAL A 100 6.96 0.31 -4.22
N GLY A 101 6.44 0.55 -3.01
CA GLY A 101 5.07 0.99 -2.82
C GLY A 101 4.88 1.71 -1.50
N TYR A 102 3.88 2.59 -1.47
CA TYR A 102 3.56 3.43 -0.33
C TYR A 102 2.05 3.69 -0.27
N VAL A 103 1.52 3.79 0.94
CA VAL A 103 0.17 4.28 1.23
C VAL A 103 0.14 4.85 2.65
N ARG A 104 -0.78 5.76 2.92
CA ARG A 104 -1.05 6.22 4.28
C ARG A 104 -2.52 6.11 4.65
N LEU A 105 -2.80 5.96 5.95
CA LEU A 105 -4.12 6.11 6.54
C LEU A 105 -4.19 7.43 7.31
N VAL A 106 -5.12 8.30 6.94
CA VAL A 106 -5.36 9.58 7.61
C VAL A 106 -6.61 9.47 8.48
N ARG A 107 -6.48 9.78 9.78
CA ARG A 107 -7.62 9.87 10.70
C ARG A 107 -8.39 11.17 10.47
N PRO A 108 -9.67 11.26 10.88
CA PRO A 108 -10.37 12.52 10.78
C PRO A 108 -9.69 13.58 11.65
N ASP A 109 -9.75 14.83 11.21
CA ASP A 109 -9.26 15.99 11.95
C ASP A 109 -10.12 16.29 13.19
N VAL A 110 -9.78 17.36 13.92
CA VAL A 110 -10.51 17.82 15.10
C VAL A 110 -11.98 18.14 14.81
N ASP A 111 -12.30 18.51 13.57
CA ASP A 111 -13.65 18.81 13.10
C ASP A 111 -14.35 17.58 12.50
N GLN A 112 -13.78 16.39 12.69
CA GLN A 112 -14.27 15.11 12.19
C GLN A 112 -14.29 15.01 10.65
N ARG A 113 -13.41 15.75 9.96
CA ARG A 113 -13.30 15.78 8.50
C ARG A 113 -12.11 14.97 8.00
N PHE A 114 -12.27 14.41 6.81
CA PHE A 114 -11.24 13.70 6.05
C PHE A 114 -10.74 14.57 4.89
N PRO A 115 -9.47 14.44 4.47
CA PRO A 115 -8.88 15.19 3.36
C PRO A 115 -9.74 15.24 2.08
N PHE A 116 -10.36 14.11 1.70
CA PHE A 116 -11.15 14.02 0.48
C PHE A 116 -12.36 14.97 0.49
N GLN A 117 -12.88 15.35 1.66
CA GLN A 117 -14.09 16.18 1.79
C GLN A 117 -13.84 17.64 1.37
N SER A 118 -12.58 18.07 1.28
CA SER A 118 -12.23 19.40 0.74
C SER A 118 -12.41 19.49 -0.77
N HIS A 119 -12.42 18.34 -1.48
CA HIS A 119 -12.41 18.29 -2.94
C HIS A 119 -13.53 17.44 -3.55
N CYS A 120 -14.12 16.53 -2.79
CA CYS A 120 -15.16 15.63 -3.28
C CYS A 120 -16.47 15.85 -2.53
N ILE A 121 -17.57 15.78 -3.27
CA ILE A 121 -18.91 15.78 -2.70
C ILE A 121 -19.34 14.32 -2.50
N THR A 122 -19.89 14.00 -1.34
CA THR A 122 -20.56 12.72 -1.12
C THR A 122 -22.01 12.82 -1.56
N SER A 123 -22.45 11.92 -2.43
CA SER A 123 -23.87 11.73 -2.73
C SER A 123 -24.53 11.06 -1.53
N ALA A 124 -25.59 11.67 -1.03
CA ALA A 124 -26.41 11.08 0.02
C ALA A 124 -27.35 10.05 -0.61
N ASP A 125 -26.84 8.86 -0.93
CA ASP A 125 -27.62 7.77 -1.54
C ASP A 125 -28.62 7.12 -0.55
N GLY A 126 -28.98 7.82 0.54
CA GLY A 126 -29.72 7.27 1.68
C GLY A 126 -28.89 6.33 2.58
N SER A 127 -27.69 5.90 2.16
CA SER A 127 -26.77 5.13 3.00
C SER A 127 -26.13 6.02 4.07
N LYS A 128 -26.30 5.67 5.34
CA LYS A 128 -25.64 6.36 6.46
C LYS A 128 -24.12 6.17 6.35
N LEU A 129 -23.39 7.26 6.19
CA LEU A 129 -21.92 7.24 6.28
C LEU A 129 -21.48 6.80 7.69
N PRO A 130 -20.35 6.08 7.81
CA PRO A 130 -19.85 5.65 9.11
C PRO A 130 -19.49 6.84 10.00
N MET A 131 -19.46 6.59 11.31
CA MET A 131 -18.96 7.56 12.29
C MET A 131 -17.46 7.84 12.01
N PRO A 132 -17.03 9.10 11.89
CA PRO A 132 -15.64 9.43 11.53
C PRO A 132 -14.60 8.78 12.45
N ALA A 133 -14.86 8.69 13.76
CA ALA A 133 -13.97 8.04 14.72
C ALA A 133 -13.66 6.56 14.42
N ARG A 134 -14.52 5.86 13.67
CA ARG A 134 -14.33 4.46 13.24
C ARG A 134 -13.91 4.34 11.77
N ALA A 135 -13.51 5.44 11.15
CA ALA A 135 -13.06 5.49 9.77
C ALA A 135 -11.67 6.12 9.64
N ALA A 136 -11.01 5.82 8.52
CA ALA A 136 -9.78 6.45 8.08
C ALA A 136 -9.83 6.67 6.56
N GLU A 137 -9.10 7.65 6.06
CA GLU A 137 -8.91 7.83 4.62
C GLU A 137 -7.63 7.11 4.16
N VAL A 138 -7.76 6.23 3.18
CA VAL A 138 -6.64 5.71 2.38
C VAL A 138 -6.21 6.79 1.41
N SER A 139 -5.02 7.32 1.62
CA SER A 139 -4.46 8.42 0.83
C SER A 139 -3.08 8.05 0.30
N ARG A 140 -2.64 8.72 -0.77
CA ARG A 140 -1.29 8.57 -1.34
C ARG A 140 -0.90 7.13 -1.71
N LEU A 141 -1.86 6.29 -2.11
CA LEU A 141 -1.54 4.95 -2.61
C LEU A 141 -0.78 5.03 -3.93
N MET A 142 0.48 4.61 -3.93
CA MET A 142 1.34 4.67 -5.11
C MET A 142 2.38 3.55 -5.11
N LEU A 143 2.80 3.19 -6.32
CA LEU A 143 3.84 2.20 -6.59
C LEU A 143 4.98 2.87 -7.35
N ARG A 144 6.18 2.28 -7.35
CA ARG A 144 7.28 2.70 -8.23
C ARG A 144 7.00 2.28 -9.69
N CYS A 145 7.50 3.04 -10.67
CA CYS A 145 7.14 2.89 -12.09
C CYS A 145 7.33 1.51 -12.71
N ASP A 146 8.42 0.85 -12.36
CA ASP A 146 8.79 -0.50 -12.78
C ASP A 146 7.83 -1.57 -12.25
N TYR A 147 7.18 -1.34 -11.10
CA TYR A 147 6.16 -2.25 -10.55
C TYR A 147 4.78 -2.04 -11.17
N ARG A 148 4.59 -1.03 -12.03
CA ARG A 148 3.26 -0.65 -12.52
C ARG A 148 2.92 -1.13 -13.93
N ARG A 149 3.90 -1.58 -14.75
CA ARG A 149 3.67 -1.92 -16.17
C ARG A 149 4.34 -3.21 -16.67
N GLN A 150 3.51 -4.13 -17.15
CA GLN A 150 3.57 -4.63 -18.52
C GLN A 150 2.16 -4.67 -19.16
N ARG A 151 2.11 -4.40 -20.48
CA ARG A 151 0.96 -4.20 -21.40
C ARG A 151 -0.43 -4.62 -20.88
N GLY A 152 -1.31 -3.62 -20.64
CA GLY A 152 -2.76 -3.79 -20.71
C GLY A 152 -3.58 -3.34 -19.50
N THR A 153 -2.97 -3.03 -18.35
CA THR A 153 -3.69 -2.54 -17.17
C THR A 153 -3.30 -1.10 -16.86
N ARG A 154 -4.19 -0.15 -17.20
CA ARG A 154 -4.05 1.28 -16.96
C ARG A 154 -4.72 1.61 -15.62
N LEU A 155 -4.00 1.46 -14.50
CA LEU A 155 -4.41 2.08 -13.22
C LEU A 155 -3.87 3.49 -13.22
N ALA A 156 -4.60 4.56 -13.50
CA ALA A 156 -4.01 5.88 -13.29
C ALA A 156 -4.00 6.23 -11.76
N GLY A 157 -3.07 7.11 -11.37
CA GLY A 157 -2.20 6.99 -10.17
C GLY A 157 -0.88 6.26 -10.50
N VAL A 158 -0.94 5.39 -11.51
CA VAL A 158 0.11 5.01 -12.46
C VAL A 158 -0.26 5.67 -13.80
N THR A 159 -0.06 6.97 -13.95
CA THR A 159 0.08 7.47 -15.31
C THR A 159 1.44 6.98 -15.81
N ALA A 160 1.51 6.53 -17.06
CA ALA A 160 2.81 6.62 -17.71
C ALA A 160 2.64 7.44 -18.96
N VAL A 161 3.30 8.58 -18.90
CA VAL A 161 3.95 9.21 -20.03
C VAL A 161 4.90 8.18 -20.65
N GLN A 162 4.92 8.15 -21.98
CA GLN A 162 5.84 7.31 -22.73
C GLN A 162 7.27 7.82 -22.49
N THR A 163 8.08 7.07 -21.75
CA THR A 163 9.53 7.29 -21.69
C THR A 163 10.26 6.00 -22.02
N HIS A 164 11.35 6.18 -22.76
CA HIS A 164 12.08 5.17 -23.50
C HIS A 164 12.80 4.16 -22.61
N ALA A 165 12.83 2.91 -23.10
CA ALA A 165 13.73 1.79 -22.83
C ALA A 165 14.12 1.50 -21.37
N VAL A 166 13.79 0.29 -20.87
CA VAL A 166 14.72 -0.66 -20.18
C VAL A 166 13.97 -1.92 -19.69
N SER A 167 14.68 -3.05 -19.81
CA SER A 167 14.57 -4.42 -19.25
C SER A 167 13.31 -5.30 -19.47
N PRO A 168 13.47 -6.48 -20.11
CA PRO A 168 12.46 -7.53 -20.16
C PRO A 168 12.44 -8.31 -18.84
N GLY A 169 11.32 -8.36 -18.11
CA GLY A 169 11.18 -9.35 -17.03
C GLY A 169 10.16 -9.14 -15.92
N VAL A 170 9.61 -7.93 -15.71
CA VAL A 170 8.74 -7.69 -14.54
C VAL A 170 7.34 -8.27 -14.80
N ARG A 171 6.95 -9.27 -13.99
CA ARG A 171 5.73 -10.07 -14.17
C ARG A 171 4.52 -9.30 -13.60
N ARG A 172 3.34 -9.52 -14.18
CA ARG A 172 2.05 -8.93 -13.74
C ARG A 172 1.77 -9.13 -12.24
N ASP A 173 2.40 -10.13 -11.65
CA ASP A 173 2.22 -10.54 -10.26
C ASP A 173 2.78 -9.48 -9.30
N ASP A 174 3.80 -8.70 -9.68
CA ASP A 174 4.53 -7.84 -8.75
C ASP A 174 3.69 -6.65 -8.23
N ALA A 175 2.89 -6.00 -9.08
CA ALA A 175 2.00 -4.89 -8.68
C ALA A 175 0.92 -5.34 -7.68
N SER A 176 0.29 -6.48 -7.96
CA SER A 176 -0.77 -7.03 -7.11
C SER A 176 -0.21 -7.47 -5.77
N GLN A 177 1.00 -8.05 -5.75
CA GLN A 177 1.69 -8.41 -4.51
C GLN A 177 2.02 -7.17 -3.67
N VAL A 178 2.48 -6.07 -4.29
CA VAL A 178 2.73 -4.80 -3.57
C VAL A 178 1.42 -4.28 -2.97
N LEU A 179 0.34 -4.22 -3.77
CA LEU A 179 -0.97 -3.77 -3.31
C LEU A 179 -1.53 -4.62 -2.17
N LEU A 180 -1.44 -5.95 -2.27
CA LEU A 180 -1.87 -6.87 -1.20
C LEU A 180 -1.04 -6.69 0.07
N THR A 181 0.26 -6.45 -0.06
CA THR A 181 1.16 -6.18 1.07
C THR A 181 0.82 -4.88 1.78
N LEU A 182 0.58 -3.80 1.03
CA LEU A 182 0.13 -2.52 1.59
C LEU A 182 -1.27 -2.64 2.23
N TYR A 183 -2.18 -3.35 1.55
CA TYR A 183 -3.53 -3.62 2.08
C TYR A 183 -3.48 -4.40 3.41
N ARG A 184 -2.64 -5.43 3.49
CA ARG A 184 -2.48 -6.24 4.71
C ARG A 184 -2.00 -5.38 5.88
N GLN A 185 -1.02 -4.52 5.65
CA GLN A 185 -0.52 -3.59 6.67
C GLN A 185 -1.62 -2.64 7.16
N MET A 186 -2.33 -2.00 6.23
CA MET A 186 -3.47 -1.12 6.56
C MET A 186 -4.56 -1.88 7.32
N TYR A 187 -4.87 -3.10 6.91
CA TYR A 187 -5.87 -3.97 7.53
C TYR A 187 -5.50 -4.33 8.97
N ALA A 188 -4.26 -4.79 9.18
CA ALA A 188 -3.75 -5.14 10.51
C ALA A 188 -3.78 -3.92 11.46
N TYR A 189 -3.33 -2.76 10.98
CA TYR A 189 -3.40 -1.52 11.73
C TYR A 189 -4.85 -1.12 12.05
N SER A 190 -5.75 -1.25 11.07
CA SER A 190 -7.15 -0.89 11.22
C SER A 190 -7.85 -1.73 12.29
N ARG A 191 -7.60 -3.05 12.29
CA ARG A 191 -8.09 -3.97 13.32
C ARG A 191 -7.57 -3.62 14.71
N ALA A 192 -6.30 -3.23 14.83
CA ALA A 192 -5.69 -2.86 16.10
C ALA A 192 -6.19 -1.53 16.66
N ASN A 193 -6.75 -0.65 15.82
CA ASN A 193 -7.12 0.72 16.18
C ASN A 193 -8.62 1.04 15.98
N ASP A 194 -9.48 0.01 15.94
CA ASP A 194 -10.94 0.12 15.76
C ASP A 194 -11.38 0.95 14.54
N ILE A 195 -10.61 0.88 13.45
CA ILE A 195 -11.04 1.38 12.14
C ILE A 195 -11.87 0.27 11.49
N SER A 196 -13.14 0.56 11.23
CA SER A 196 -14.06 -0.37 10.54
C SER A 196 -14.33 0.01 9.09
N HIS A 197 -13.99 1.24 8.70
CA HIS A 197 -14.28 1.75 7.36
C HIS A 197 -13.09 2.53 6.78
N TRP A 198 -12.94 2.43 5.47
CA TRP A 198 -11.99 3.23 4.71
C TRP A 198 -12.68 4.11 3.69
N TYR A 199 -12.37 5.41 3.74
CA TYR A 199 -12.62 6.33 2.65
C TYR A 199 -11.44 6.33 1.69
N ALA A 200 -11.69 6.62 0.42
CA ALA A 200 -10.63 6.89 -0.54
C ALA A 200 -11.17 7.79 -1.66
N ALA A 201 -10.45 8.88 -1.99
CA ALA A 201 -10.59 9.52 -3.28
C ALA A 201 -9.63 8.84 -4.26
N MET A 202 -10.18 8.08 -5.20
CA MET A 202 -9.35 7.32 -6.13
C MET A 202 -9.97 7.23 -7.52
N GLU A 203 -9.12 6.90 -8.49
CA GLU A 203 -9.57 6.68 -9.84
C GLU A 203 -10.31 5.33 -10.00
N ARG A 204 -11.30 5.31 -10.90
CA ARG A 204 -12.09 4.10 -11.21
C ARG A 204 -11.24 2.86 -11.56
N PRO A 205 -10.14 2.96 -12.33
CA PRO A 205 -9.33 1.79 -12.65
C PRO A 205 -8.65 1.15 -11.43
N LEU A 206 -8.24 1.96 -10.44
CA LEU A 206 -7.68 1.46 -9.18
C LEU A 206 -8.75 0.71 -8.38
N ALA A 207 -9.95 1.30 -8.23
CA ALA A 207 -11.09 0.63 -7.58
C ALA A 207 -11.40 -0.73 -8.23
N ARG A 208 -11.40 -0.81 -9.58
CA ARG A 208 -11.57 -2.08 -10.30
C ARG A 208 -10.44 -3.07 -10.05
N SER A 209 -9.21 -2.60 -9.89
CA SER A 209 -8.07 -3.48 -9.60
C SER A 209 -8.19 -4.11 -8.22
N LEU A 210 -8.53 -3.31 -7.21
CA LEU A 210 -8.78 -3.76 -5.85
C LEU A 210 -9.93 -4.77 -5.82
N MET A 211 -11.01 -4.52 -6.56
CA MET A 211 -12.14 -5.45 -6.66
C MET A 211 -11.75 -6.82 -7.23
N ARG A 212 -10.80 -6.88 -8.19
CA ARG A 212 -10.27 -8.16 -8.71
C ARG A 212 -9.48 -8.95 -7.67
N MET A 213 -8.98 -8.27 -6.63
CA MET A 213 -8.32 -8.87 -5.46
C MET A 213 -9.32 -9.09 -4.30
N ASN A 214 -10.63 -9.04 -4.57
CA ASN A 214 -11.72 -9.16 -3.61
C ASN A 214 -11.80 -8.04 -2.57
N ILE A 215 -11.11 -6.92 -2.78
CA ILE A 215 -11.17 -5.73 -1.93
C ILE A 215 -12.14 -4.73 -2.56
N ALA A 216 -13.39 -4.75 -2.10
CA ALA A 216 -14.47 -3.96 -2.67
C ALA A 216 -14.55 -2.56 -2.06
N PHE A 217 -14.67 -1.56 -2.94
CA PHE A 217 -14.96 -0.17 -2.59
C PHE A 217 -16.21 0.28 -3.36
N ARG A 218 -17.19 0.82 -2.64
CA ARG A 218 -18.41 1.38 -3.21
C ARG A 218 -18.23 2.87 -3.47
N ALA A 219 -18.57 3.35 -4.66
CA ALA A 219 -18.57 4.78 -4.93
C ALA A 219 -19.64 5.47 -4.07
N ILE A 220 -19.31 6.63 -3.49
CA ILE A 220 -20.20 7.41 -2.61
C ILE A 220 -20.38 8.85 -3.10
N GLY A 221 -20.03 9.13 -4.35
CA GLY A 221 -20.12 10.47 -4.92
C GLY A 221 -19.70 10.52 -6.39
N PRO A 222 -19.94 11.66 -7.05
CA PRO A 222 -19.54 11.84 -8.43
C PRO A 222 -18.02 11.92 -8.59
N GLN A 223 -17.58 11.75 -9.84
CA GLN A 223 -16.18 12.00 -10.19
C GLN A 223 -15.90 13.50 -10.13
N THR A 224 -14.77 13.87 -9.54
CA THR A 224 -14.25 15.24 -9.45
C THR A 224 -12.79 15.25 -9.91
N ASP A 225 -12.30 16.41 -10.36
CA ASP A 225 -10.90 16.57 -10.71
C ASP A 225 -10.12 17.06 -9.48
N TYR A 226 -9.34 16.17 -8.90
CA TYR A 226 -8.49 16.42 -7.73
C TYR A 226 -7.24 15.55 -7.86
N TYR A 227 -6.13 16.17 -8.26
CA TYR A 227 -4.94 15.47 -8.75
C TYR A 227 -5.29 14.43 -9.82
N GLY A 228 -6.16 14.84 -10.75
CA GLY A 228 -6.73 13.98 -11.79
C GLY A 228 -8.16 13.48 -11.49
N PRO A 229 -8.74 12.69 -12.40
CA PRO A 229 -10.14 12.28 -12.32
C PRO A 229 -10.38 11.18 -11.26
N VAL A 230 -10.80 11.58 -10.07
CA VAL A 230 -11.08 10.70 -8.94
C VAL A 230 -12.56 10.71 -8.56
N ALA A 231 -13.02 9.68 -7.86
CA ALA A 231 -14.33 9.71 -7.19
C ALA A 231 -14.13 9.29 -5.72
N PRO A 232 -14.99 9.74 -4.79
CA PRO A 232 -14.95 9.27 -3.43
C PRO A 232 -15.56 7.86 -3.33
N TYR A 233 -14.89 7.00 -2.59
CA TYR A 233 -15.27 5.62 -2.33
C TYR A 233 -15.28 5.31 -0.84
N LEU A 234 -16.05 4.30 -0.46
CA LEU A 234 -16.15 3.74 0.88
C LEU A 234 -16.00 2.22 0.84
N ALA A 235 -15.19 1.66 1.73
CA ALA A 235 -15.13 0.24 2.03
C ALA A 235 -15.48 -0.02 3.49
N SER A 236 -16.33 -1.03 3.74
CA SER A 236 -16.52 -1.62 5.07
C SER A 236 -15.57 -2.79 5.22
N LEU A 237 -14.73 -2.79 6.25
CA LEU A 237 -13.79 -3.89 6.47
C LEU A 237 -14.51 -5.21 6.73
N GLN A 238 -15.66 -5.18 7.40
CA GLN A 238 -16.47 -6.38 7.61
C GLN A 238 -16.98 -6.98 6.28
N GLU A 239 -17.43 -6.14 5.36
CA GLU A 239 -17.90 -6.59 4.04
C GLU A 239 -16.73 -7.14 3.21
N VAL A 240 -15.57 -6.48 3.26
CA VAL A 240 -14.36 -6.95 2.59
C VAL A 240 -13.89 -8.28 3.18
N GLU A 241 -13.86 -8.42 4.51
CA GLU A 241 -13.51 -9.68 5.18
C GLU A 241 -14.42 -10.83 4.72
N ALA A 242 -15.74 -10.64 4.77
CA ALA A 242 -16.70 -11.65 4.34
C ALA A 242 -16.54 -11.99 2.85
N GLN A 243 -16.26 -11.01 1.99
CA GLN A 243 -16.04 -11.23 0.57
C GLN A 243 -14.74 -11.98 0.29
N VAL A 244 -13.65 -11.64 0.97
CA VAL A 244 -12.35 -12.32 0.81
C VAL A 244 -12.45 -13.74 1.35
N GLU A 245 -13.03 -13.95 2.54
CA GLU A 245 -13.23 -15.28 3.12
C GLU A 245 -14.07 -16.19 2.20
N ALA A 246 -15.16 -15.68 1.64
CA ALA A 246 -16.03 -16.46 0.76
C ALA A 246 -15.38 -16.84 -0.58
N ARG A 247 -14.48 -16.00 -1.11
CA ARG A 247 -13.89 -16.18 -2.45
C ARG A 247 -12.49 -16.79 -2.43
N ASP A 248 -11.72 -16.49 -1.40
CA ASP A 248 -10.35 -16.97 -1.22
C ASP A 248 -10.01 -17.09 0.29
N PRO A 249 -10.42 -18.20 0.94
CA PRO A 249 -10.12 -18.45 2.35
C PRO A 249 -8.62 -18.47 2.66
N GLY A 250 -7.77 -18.83 1.68
CA GLY A 250 -6.32 -18.86 1.84
C GLY A 250 -5.75 -17.44 1.97
N LEU A 251 -6.21 -16.53 1.11
CA LEU A 251 -5.88 -15.10 1.22
C LEU A 251 -6.41 -14.51 2.53
N PHE A 252 -7.63 -14.85 2.95
CA PHE A 252 -8.19 -14.39 4.22
C PHE A 252 -7.34 -14.83 5.42
N ALA A 253 -6.95 -16.10 5.46
CA ALA A 253 -6.07 -16.62 6.50
C ALA A 253 -4.70 -15.90 6.51
N TRP A 254 -4.15 -15.61 5.34
CA TRP A 254 -2.90 -14.84 5.22
C TRP A 254 -3.04 -13.40 5.72
N LEU A 255 -4.15 -12.72 5.42
CA LEU A 255 -4.43 -11.37 5.92
C LEU A 255 -4.52 -11.32 7.45
N GLN A 256 -5.10 -12.35 8.07
CA GLN A 256 -5.26 -12.44 9.53
C GLN A 256 -3.99 -12.86 10.28
N GLN A 257 -2.98 -13.41 9.60
CA GLN A 257 -1.73 -13.77 10.25
C GLN A 257 -1.04 -12.50 10.79
N ALA A 258 -0.68 -12.53 12.07
CA ALA A 258 0.11 -11.47 12.67
C ALA A 258 1.39 -11.24 11.85
N GLU A 259 1.69 -9.97 11.56
CA GLU A 259 2.97 -9.63 10.93
C GLU A 259 4.11 -10.12 11.81
N ARG A 260 5.00 -10.93 11.22
CA ARG A 260 6.19 -11.40 11.93
C ARG A 260 7.08 -10.20 12.20
N ARG A 261 7.00 -9.64 13.41
CA ARG A 261 7.98 -8.68 13.92
C ARG A 261 9.36 -9.33 13.84
N SER A 262 10.17 -8.93 12.86
CA SER A 262 11.56 -9.40 12.77
C SER A 262 12.39 -8.71 13.84
N VAL A 263 12.36 -9.25 15.06
CA VAL A 263 13.30 -8.87 16.12
C VAL A 263 14.64 -9.49 15.77
N LYS A 264 15.58 -8.70 15.22
CA LYS A 264 16.99 -9.10 15.24
C LYS A 264 17.45 -9.04 16.71
N PRO A 265 18.05 -10.10 17.28
CA PRO A 265 18.59 -10.03 18.63
C PRO A 265 19.64 -8.92 18.67
N ALA A 266 19.48 -8.00 19.63
CA ALA A 266 20.44 -6.94 19.87
C ALA A 266 21.84 -7.57 20.04
N PHE A 267 22.79 -7.07 19.26
CA PHE A 267 24.19 -7.48 19.34
C PHE A 267 24.70 -7.12 20.74
N VAL A 268 24.65 -8.08 21.67
CA VAL A 268 25.29 -7.94 22.98
C VAL A 268 26.78 -7.85 22.71
N LYS A 269 27.34 -6.64 22.79
CA LYS A 269 28.78 -6.46 22.88
C LYS A 269 29.23 -7.29 24.08
N LYS A 270 29.88 -8.42 23.83
CA LYS A 270 30.67 -9.11 24.87
C LYS A 270 31.77 -8.14 25.28
N THR A 271 31.53 -7.40 26.35
CA THR A 271 32.60 -6.67 27.03
C THR A 271 33.60 -7.71 27.49
N LYS A 272 34.76 -7.71 26.84
CA LYS A 272 35.90 -8.55 27.17
C LYS A 272 36.29 -8.20 28.60
N LEU A 273 36.07 -9.10 29.56
CA LEU A 273 36.71 -9.02 30.87
C LEU A 273 38.22 -9.02 30.61
N ALA A 274 38.88 -7.90 30.90
CA ALA A 274 40.32 -7.86 30.98
C ALA A 274 40.73 -8.68 32.21
N GLN A 275 41.26 -9.88 31.97
CA GLN A 275 42.11 -10.58 32.91
C GLN A 275 43.34 -9.70 33.16
N VAL A 276 43.43 -9.11 34.34
CA VAL A 276 44.70 -8.62 34.87
C VAL A 276 45.44 -9.86 35.37
N CYS A 277 46.28 -10.42 34.50
CA CYS A 277 47.29 -11.39 34.91
C CYS A 277 48.47 -10.64 35.50
N ASN A 278 48.66 -10.90 36.79
CA ASN A 278 49.79 -10.60 37.64
C ASN A 278 51.07 -11.25 37.06
N THR A 279 52.15 -10.49 36.89
CA THR A 279 53.56 -10.95 36.81
C THR A 279 54.45 -9.74 37.12
N SER A 280 55.50 -9.76 37.95
CA SER A 280 56.11 -10.74 38.86
C SER A 280 57.02 -9.93 39.83
N PRO A 281 58.20 -10.39 40.33
CA PRO A 281 58.41 -10.62 41.76
C PRO A 281 59.54 -9.78 42.40
N GLN A 282 59.43 -9.62 43.72
CA GLN A 282 60.48 -9.50 44.77
C GLN A 282 61.76 -8.65 44.60
N MET A 283 61.94 -7.82 45.64
CA MET A 283 63.14 -7.58 46.47
C MET A 283 64.14 -6.47 46.09
N PHE A 284 64.34 -5.62 47.12
CA PHE A 284 65.27 -4.49 47.34
C PHE A 284 64.93 -3.16 46.65
#